data_AF-A0A4V4NFC4-F1
#
_entry.id   AF-A0A4V4NFC4-F1
#
_cell.length_a   1.000
_cell.length_b   1.000
_cell.length_c   1.000
_cell.angle_alpha   90.00
_cell.angle_beta   90.00
_cell.angle_gamma   90.00
#
_symmetry.space_group_name_H-M   'P 1'
#
loop_
_entity.id
_entity.type
_entity.pdbx_description
1 polymer ?
#
loop_
_entity_poly.entity_id
_entity_poly.type
_entity_poly.pdbx_seq_one_letter_code
_entity_poly.pdbx_strand_id
1 'polypeptide(L)'
;MNSETSRSIYNALRHMTAGFRSPNEMEMDSEGYEDRGNYSEQEEELTRQFVSANRRRSRHHEEEEEEEEEEEEEEEEEEEEEEVPEIYSNNETHQFNYYNSTTNFKTEERDPDEVIYEDGLAKMDALGLVDIGSLASWEVSSCKSEFDYSKMRQDSPNTYWQSDGAQPHFILIKFAKSVNIKCISLFLNFAIDESYTPEHVVVLAGTGEHDLLEVVHKHFIEPIGWQNIEFDESCPDALLSCYLVKIKFLSNHQNGKDCHVRGIKILSPVVKIIDSNNTLGDDCVGFTSNRLLRESTIR
;
A
#
# COMPACT_ATOMS: atom_id res chain seq x y z
N MET A 1 -12.77 -29.57 -5.20
CA MET A 1 -13.68 -29.65 -4.04
C MET A 1 -13.33 -28.49 -3.12
N ASN A 2 -14.14 -27.48 -2.82
CA ASN A 2 -15.54 -27.22 -3.12
C ASN A 2 -15.75 -25.69 -3.18
N SER A 3 -16.16 -25.18 -4.35
CA SER A 3 -16.68 -23.82 -4.55
C SER A 3 -18.00 -23.57 -3.83
N GLU A 4 -18.58 -24.61 -3.23
CA GLU A 4 -19.79 -24.54 -2.41
C GLU A 4 -19.49 -24.11 -0.97
N THR A 5 -18.31 -24.41 -0.43
CA THR A 5 -17.93 -24.03 0.94
C THR A 5 -17.71 -22.52 1.07
N SER A 6 -17.10 -21.88 0.08
CA SER A 6 -16.90 -20.42 0.06
C SER A 6 -18.21 -19.63 -0.12
N ARG A 7 -19.20 -20.19 -0.85
CA ARG A 7 -20.54 -19.59 -0.96
C ARG A 7 -21.37 -19.76 0.32
N SER A 8 -21.12 -20.82 1.08
CA SER A 8 -21.78 -21.05 2.38
C SER A 8 -21.35 -20.02 3.43
N ILE A 9 -20.04 -19.72 3.50
CA ILE A 9 -19.49 -18.71 4.44
C ILE A 9 -20.00 -17.29 4.09
N TYR A 10 -20.07 -16.96 2.80
CA TYR A 10 -20.55 -15.66 2.35
C TYR A 10 -22.05 -15.43 2.64
N ASN A 11 -22.86 -16.49 2.56
CA ASN A 11 -24.28 -16.42 2.92
C ASN A 11 -24.50 -16.39 4.45
N ALA A 12 -23.64 -17.05 5.24
CA ALA A 12 -23.70 -17.01 6.70
C ALA A 12 -23.39 -15.61 7.26
N LEU A 13 -22.41 -14.90 6.69
CA LEU A 13 -22.07 -13.51 7.05
C LEU A 13 -23.19 -12.51 6.70
N ARG A 14 -23.93 -12.77 5.62
CA ARG A 14 -25.07 -11.93 5.19
C ARG A 14 -26.29 -12.04 6.10
N HIS A 15 -26.44 -13.16 6.82
CA HIS A 15 -27.55 -13.36 7.76
C HIS A 15 -27.24 -12.89 9.20
N MET A 16 -25.97 -12.66 9.55
CA MET A 16 -25.58 -12.16 10.88
C MET A 16 -25.65 -10.63 11.06
N THR A 17 -25.91 -9.85 10.01
CA THR A 17 -25.93 -8.37 10.07
C THR A 17 -27.32 -7.74 9.96
N ALA A 18 -28.40 -8.53 9.84
CA ALA A 18 -29.78 -8.04 9.73
C ALA A 18 -30.51 -7.92 11.08
N GLY A 19 -29.79 -7.66 12.18
CA GLY A 19 -30.34 -7.81 13.53
C GLY A 19 -29.88 -6.79 14.57
N PHE A 20 -29.72 -5.51 14.23
CA PHE A 20 -29.61 -4.45 15.25
C PHE A 20 -30.39 -3.21 14.82
N ARG A 21 -31.67 -3.15 15.21
CA ARG A 21 -32.44 -1.90 15.27
C ARG A 21 -32.37 -1.35 16.70
N SER A 22 -32.21 -0.03 16.80
CA SER A 22 -32.17 0.78 18.02
C SER A 22 -33.36 0.52 18.96
N PRO A 23 -33.17 0.50 20.29
CA PRO A 23 -34.25 0.31 21.25
C PRO A 23 -34.98 1.63 21.49
N ASN A 24 -36.20 1.75 20.97
CA ASN A 24 -37.22 2.63 21.54
C ASN A 24 -38.61 2.13 21.12
N GLU A 25 -39.53 2.25 22.06
CA GLU A 25 -40.97 1.92 22.00
C GLU A 25 -41.37 0.49 22.42
N MET A 26 -41.74 0.43 23.69
CA MET A 26 -42.53 -0.58 24.35
C MET A 26 -43.98 -0.38 23.93
N GLU A 27 -44.57 -1.33 23.21
CA GLU A 27 -46.02 -1.56 23.23
C GLU A 27 -46.31 -3.05 23.00
N MET A 28 -47.16 -3.58 23.88
CA MET A 28 -47.79 -4.89 23.80
C MET A 28 -48.57 -5.01 22.49
N ASP A 29 -48.47 -6.15 21.81
CA ASP A 29 -49.67 -6.92 21.44
C ASP A 29 -49.30 -8.32 20.91
N SER A 30 -50.32 -9.16 20.98
CA SER A 30 -50.39 -10.61 20.95
C SER A 30 -50.24 -11.30 19.59
N GLU A 31 -49.95 -12.60 19.68
CA GLU A 31 -50.35 -13.72 18.79
C GLU A 31 -49.24 -14.44 18.01
N GLY A 32 -48.96 -15.66 18.50
CA GLY A 32 -48.84 -16.89 17.70
C GLY A 32 -47.69 -17.03 16.72
N TYR A 33 -46.74 -17.93 17.01
CA TYR A 33 -46.35 -19.01 16.08
C TYR A 33 -45.60 -20.11 16.84
N GLU A 34 -46.22 -21.29 16.88
CA GLU A 34 -45.54 -22.56 17.14
C GLU A 34 -44.67 -22.92 15.93
N ASP A 35 -43.47 -23.49 16.14
CA ASP A 35 -43.02 -24.81 15.64
C ASP A 35 -41.48 -24.90 15.56
N ARG A 36 -40.96 -26.01 16.12
CA ARG A 36 -39.66 -26.72 15.90
C ARG A 36 -38.35 -25.91 15.75
N GLY A 37 -37.26 -26.20 16.48
CA GLY A 37 -36.76 -27.48 16.96
C GLY A 37 -35.38 -27.77 16.36
N ASN A 38 -34.37 -27.90 17.23
CA ASN A 38 -33.17 -28.73 17.08
C ASN A 38 -32.13 -28.39 15.97
N TYR A 39 -31.13 -27.56 16.33
CA TYR A 39 -29.79 -27.51 15.72
C TYR A 39 -28.79 -27.58 16.90
N SER A 40 -28.50 -28.80 17.36
CA SER A 40 -27.31 -29.62 17.08
C SER A 40 -26.03 -29.14 17.78
N GLU A 41 -25.69 -29.83 18.88
CA GLU A 41 -24.46 -29.74 19.69
C GLU A 41 -23.14 -29.78 18.87
N GLN A 42 -23.21 -30.15 17.59
CA GLN A 42 -22.10 -30.18 16.64
C GLN A 42 -21.54 -28.79 16.28
N GLU A 43 -22.36 -27.73 16.28
CA GLU A 43 -21.87 -26.36 15.98
C GLU A 43 -21.12 -25.72 17.15
N GLU A 44 -21.50 -26.05 18.39
CA GLU A 44 -20.75 -25.62 19.57
C GLU A 44 -19.38 -26.32 19.68
N GLU A 45 -19.30 -27.59 19.27
CA GLU A 45 -18.05 -28.37 19.33
C GLU A 45 -17.02 -27.89 18.30
N LEU A 46 -17.47 -27.57 17.07
CA LEU A 46 -16.62 -26.98 16.02
C LEU A 46 -16.07 -25.61 16.43
N THR A 47 -16.89 -24.79 17.09
CA THR A 47 -16.46 -23.48 17.62
C THR A 47 -15.40 -23.63 18.70
N ARG A 48 -15.57 -24.59 19.63
CA ARG A 48 -14.57 -24.87 20.67
C ARG A 48 -13.27 -25.45 20.09
N GLN A 49 -13.35 -26.31 19.09
CA GLN A 49 -12.16 -26.82 18.40
C GLN A 49 -11.40 -25.70 17.69
N PHE A 50 -12.09 -24.80 16.98
CA PHE A 50 -11.48 -23.68 16.26
C PHE A 50 -10.78 -22.69 17.21
N VAL A 51 -11.42 -22.33 18.33
CA VAL A 51 -10.82 -21.45 19.35
C VAL A 51 -9.60 -22.11 20.02
N SER A 52 -9.63 -23.44 20.23
CA SER A 52 -8.49 -24.17 20.79
C SER A 52 -7.33 -24.33 19.81
N ALA A 53 -7.59 -24.41 18.51
CA ALA A 53 -6.57 -24.48 17.47
C ALA A 53 -5.87 -23.12 17.28
N ASN A 54 -6.62 -22.01 17.30
CA ASN A 54 -6.04 -20.68 17.21
C ASN A 54 -5.23 -20.29 18.46
N ARG A 55 -5.63 -20.74 19.67
CA ARG A 55 -4.80 -20.54 20.88
C ARG A 55 -3.48 -21.32 20.86
N ARG A 56 -3.45 -22.50 20.22
CA ARG A 56 -2.21 -23.28 20.06
C ARG A 56 -1.30 -22.68 18.99
N ARG A 57 -1.89 -22.10 17.94
CA ARG A 57 -1.15 -21.44 16.87
C ARG A 57 -0.56 -20.08 17.30
N SER A 58 -1.25 -19.36 18.19
CA SER A 58 -0.73 -18.13 18.80
C SER A 58 0.43 -18.40 19.77
N ARG A 59 0.35 -19.50 20.54
CA ARG A 59 1.44 -19.90 21.45
C ARG A 59 2.68 -20.45 20.76
N HIS A 60 2.52 -21.16 19.64
CA HIS A 60 3.67 -21.59 18.85
C HIS A 60 4.37 -20.43 18.13
N HIS A 61 3.67 -19.33 17.87
CA HIS A 61 4.30 -18.14 17.27
C HIS A 61 5.04 -17.31 18.33
N GLU A 62 4.47 -17.20 19.55
CA GLU A 62 5.16 -16.56 20.70
C GLU A 62 6.39 -17.37 21.16
N GLU A 63 6.39 -18.71 21.05
CA GLU A 63 7.56 -19.55 21.39
C GLU A 63 8.63 -19.56 20.27
N GLU A 64 8.28 -19.28 19.01
CA GLU A 64 9.25 -19.14 17.90
C GLU A 64 9.89 -17.74 17.89
N GLU A 65 9.18 -16.69 18.32
CA GLU A 65 9.73 -15.33 18.46
C GLU A 65 10.72 -15.22 19.64
N GLU A 66 10.52 -15.97 20.74
CA GLU A 66 11.48 -16.00 21.87
C GLU A 66 12.77 -16.79 21.55
N GLU A 67 12.74 -17.77 20.64
CA GLU A 67 13.95 -18.51 20.21
C GLU A 67 14.78 -17.72 19.17
N GLU A 68 14.16 -16.86 18.34
CA GLU A 68 14.88 -15.99 17.40
C GLU A 68 15.55 -14.78 18.09
N GLU A 69 14.95 -14.24 19.17
CA GLU A 69 15.58 -13.15 19.96
C GLU A 69 16.80 -13.63 20.77
N GLU A 70 16.85 -14.90 21.23
CA GLU A 70 18.02 -15.44 21.94
C GLU A 70 19.21 -15.76 21.01
N GLU A 71 18.97 -16.06 19.72
CA GLU A 71 20.05 -16.29 18.74
C GLU A 71 20.69 -14.98 18.23
N GLU A 72 19.95 -13.86 18.20
CA GLU A 72 20.50 -12.54 17.81
C GLU A 72 21.37 -11.90 18.92
N GLU A 73 21.07 -12.13 20.20
CA GLU A 73 21.89 -11.62 21.32
C GLU A 73 23.26 -12.33 21.44
N GLU A 74 23.39 -13.60 21.00
CA GLU A 74 24.68 -14.31 21.01
C GLU A 74 25.63 -13.89 19.86
N GLU A 75 25.12 -13.35 18.75
CA GLU A 75 25.96 -12.87 17.63
C GLU A 75 26.55 -11.45 17.87
N GLU A 76 25.94 -10.62 18.73
CA GLU A 76 26.46 -9.28 19.04
C GLU A 76 27.68 -9.27 19.99
N GLU A 77 27.95 -10.35 20.75
CA GLU A 77 29.09 -10.40 21.68
C GLU A 77 30.45 -10.76 21.03
N GLU A 78 30.51 -11.13 19.73
CA GLU A 78 31.75 -11.57 19.08
C GLU A 78 32.50 -10.50 18.22
N GLU A 79 32.01 -9.26 18.07
CA GLU A 79 32.63 -8.26 17.16
C GLU A 79 33.39 -7.07 17.81
N GLU A 80 33.71 -7.10 19.10
CA GLU A 80 34.63 -6.10 19.69
C GLU A 80 36.04 -6.66 19.93
N GLU A 81 36.94 -6.51 18.94
CA GLU A 81 38.37 -6.16 19.13
C GLU A 81 39.14 -6.22 17.79
N GLU A 82 39.24 -5.11 17.05
CA GLU A 82 40.43 -4.83 16.23
C GLU A 82 40.87 -3.36 16.33
N GLU A 83 42.05 -3.16 16.91
CA GLU A 83 42.71 -1.87 17.13
C GLU A 83 43.18 -1.20 15.82
N VAL A 84 43.03 0.12 15.75
CA VAL A 84 43.49 0.98 14.65
C VAL A 84 44.98 1.31 14.80
N PRO A 85 45.85 1.12 13.78
CA PRO A 85 47.18 1.70 13.80
C PRO A 85 47.25 3.07 13.10
N GLU A 86 47.79 4.05 13.81
CA GLU A 86 48.13 5.40 13.32
C GLU A 86 49.07 5.38 12.11
N ILE A 87 48.70 6.09 11.04
CA ILE A 87 49.56 6.32 9.86
C ILE A 87 50.39 7.59 10.06
N TYR A 88 51.71 7.43 10.19
CA TYR A 88 52.67 8.50 9.89
C TYR A 88 52.96 8.54 8.37
N SER A 89 52.96 9.76 7.84
CA SER A 89 53.48 10.20 6.53
C SER A 89 54.65 9.38 6.00
N ASN A 90 54.63 9.02 4.70
CA ASN A 90 55.70 9.35 3.76
C ASN A 90 55.27 9.19 2.29
N ASN A 91 55.68 10.17 1.49
CA ASN A 91 55.59 10.20 0.03
C ASN A 91 56.41 9.05 -0.59
N GLU A 92 55.86 8.36 -1.59
CA GLU A 92 56.53 8.18 -2.89
C GLU A 92 55.62 7.53 -3.94
N THR A 93 55.77 8.06 -5.14
CA THR A 93 55.13 7.76 -6.42
C THR A 93 55.14 6.29 -6.84
N HIS A 94 54.00 5.76 -7.28
CA HIS A 94 53.97 4.95 -8.50
C HIS A 94 52.69 5.14 -9.33
N GLN A 95 52.95 5.71 -10.50
CA GLN A 95 52.06 6.02 -11.60
C GLN A 95 51.69 4.75 -12.37
N PHE A 96 50.41 4.41 -12.44
CA PHE A 96 49.87 3.58 -13.52
C PHE A 96 48.79 4.37 -14.26
N ASN A 97 49.22 5.05 -15.32
CA ASN A 97 48.34 5.65 -16.31
C ASN A 97 47.98 4.58 -17.35
N TYR A 98 46.68 4.30 -17.50
CA TYR A 98 46.13 3.87 -18.78
C TYR A 98 45.10 4.93 -19.21
N TYR A 99 45.59 5.97 -19.87
CA TYR A 99 44.74 6.89 -20.61
C TYR A 99 44.41 6.29 -21.97
N ASN A 100 43.12 6.25 -22.32
CA ASN A 100 42.52 7.03 -23.42
C ASN A 100 41.07 6.53 -23.59
N SER A 101 40.05 7.38 -23.56
CA SER A 101 39.93 8.48 -24.52
C SER A 101 39.00 9.58 -24.03
N THR A 102 39.44 10.80 -24.31
CA THR A 102 38.74 12.08 -24.22
C THR A 102 37.30 12.02 -24.74
N THR A 103 36.34 12.13 -23.85
CA THR A 103 35.14 12.92 -24.08
C THR A 103 35.01 13.92 -22.93
N ASN A 104 35.26 15.19 -23.24
CA ASN A 104 34.91 16.30 -22.36
C ASN A 104 33.38 16.43 -22.32
N PHE A 105 32.71 15.54 -21.60
CA PHE A 105 31.42 15.85 -21.03
C PHE A 105 31.68 16.25 -19.58
N LYS A 106 31.29 17.48 -19.23
CA LYS A 106 30.99 17.78 -17.83
C LYS A 106 29.85 16.84 -17.46
N THR A 107 30.15 15.71 -16.85
CA THR A 107 29.12 14.95 -16.14
C THR A 107 28.76 15.84 -14.97
N GLU A 108 27.67 16.59 -15.09
CA GLU A 108 26.98 17.14 -13.93
C GLU A 108 26.74 15.94 -13.02
N GLU A 109 27.34 15.94 -11.82
CA GLU A 109 27.05 14.91 -10.82
C GLU A 109 25.55 15.02 -10.54
N ARG A 110 24.78 14.13 -11.15
CA ARG A 110 23.32 14.09 -10.98
C ARG A 110 23.02 13.72 -9.54
N ASP A 111 21.99 14.35 -8.99
CA ASP A 111 21.49 14.06 -7.66
C ASP A 111 21.18 12.55 -7.55
N PRO A 112 21.80 11.80 -6.62
CA PRO A 112 21.54 10.38 -6.45
C PRO A 112 20.05 10.06 -6.29
N ASP A 113 19.28 10.92 -5.63
CA ASP A 113 17.85 10.72 -5.41
C ASP A 113 17.04 10.87 -6.70
N GLU A 114 17.44 11.79 -7.56
CA GLU A 114 16.85 11.97 -8.88
C GLU A 114 17.09 10.73 -9.75
N VAL A 115 18.27 10.13 -9.68
CA VAL A 115 18.57 8.89 -10.38
C VAL A 115 17.70 7.72 -9.88
N ILE A 116 17.55 7.56 -8.56
CA ILE A 116 16.70 6.50 -7.96
C ILE A 116 15.23 6.71 -8.34
N TYR A 117 14.79 7.97 -8.32
CA TYR A 117 13.43 8.36 -8.69
C TYR A 117 13.11 8.04 -10.15
N GLU A 118 13.98 8.46 -11.08
CA GLU A 118 13.87 8.20 -12.51
C GLU A 118 13.93 6.70 -12.85
N ASP A 119 14.85 5.96 -12.24
CA ASP A 119 15.00 4.52 -12.46
C ASP A 119 13.74 3.77 -12.01
N GLY A 120 13.16 4.11 -10.85
CA GLY A 120 11.93 3.50 -10.40
C GLY A 120 10.71 3.89 -11.25
N LEU A 121 10.65 5.12 -11.76
CA LEU A 121 9.62 5.50 -12.76
C LEU A 121 9.73 4.63 -14.01
N ALA A 122 10.94 4.46 -14.56
CA ALA A 122 11.15 3.61 -15.75
C ALA A 122 10.77 2.14 -15.50
N LYS A 123 11.04 1.62 -14.30
CA LYS A 123 10.60 0.27 -13.88
C LYS A 123 9.08 0.17 -13.79
N MET A 124 8.40 1.18 -13.27
CA MET A 124 6.93 1.20 -13.22
C MET A 124 6.31 1.29 -14.61
N ASP A 125 6.87 2.10 -15.50
CA ASP A 125 6.42 2.21 -16.89
C ASP A 125 6.56 0.87 -17.64
N ALA A 126 7.61 0.10 -17.33
CA ALA A 126 7.82 -1.24 -17.90
C ALA A 126 6.72 -2.25 -17.52
N LEU A 127 5.94 -1.99 -16.45
CA LEU A 127 4.79 -2.82 -16.08
C LEU A 127 3.58 -2.61 -17.00
N GLY A 128 3.60 -1.58 -17.87
CA GLY A 128 2.49 -1.25 -18.75
C GLY A 128 1.23 -0.79 -17.99
N LEU A 129 1.42 -0.26 -16.79
CA LEU A 129 0.37 0.34 -15.97
C LEU A 129 0.32 1.85 -16.21
N VAL A 130 -0.83 2.47 -15.93
CA VAL A 130 -1.04 3.91 -16.07
C VAL A 130 -1.40 4.51 -14.72
N ASP A 131 -0.78 5.65 -14.39
CA ASP A 131 -1.16 6.44 -13.21
C ASP A 131 -2.52 7.12 -13.44
N ILE A 132 -3.52 6.71 -12.67
CA ILE A 132 -4.88 7.28 -12.67
C ILE A 132 -5.07 8.32 -11.58
N GLY A 133 -4.02 8.71 -10.85
CA GLY A 133 -4.12 9.67 -9.75
C GLY A 133 -4.63 11.07 -10.15
N SER A 134 -4.49 11.45 -11.43
CA SER A 134 -5.04 12.70 -11.98
C SER A 134 -6.57 12.71 -12.09
N LEU A 135 -7.21 11.54 -12.03
CA LEU A 135 -8.67 11.39 -12.11
C LEU A 135 -9.36 11.50 -10.73
N ALA A 136 -8.56 11.56 -9.65
CA ALA A 136 -9.06 11.62 -8.29
C ALA A 136 -9.01 13.04 -7.70
N SER A 137 -9.90 13.29 -6.75
CA SER A 137 -9.72 14.36 -5.76
C SER A 137 -9.00 13.80 -4.53
N TRP A 138 -8.14 14.63 -3.94
CA TRP A 138 -7.23 14.23 -2.87
C TRP A 138 -7.51 15.05 -1.61
N GLU A 139 -7.49 14.38 -0.47
CA GLU A 139 -7.61 14.97 0.86
C GLU A 139 -6.55 14.35 1.77
N VAL A 140 -6.02 15.10 2.72
CA VAL A 140 -5.05 14.61 3.72
C VAL A 140 -5.54 14.90 5.13
N SER A 141 -5.08 14.12 6.10
CA SER A 141 -5.42 14.30 7.52
C SER A 141 -5.01 15.68 8.04
N SER A 142 -3.80 16.08 7.70
CA SER A 142 -3.16 17.33 8.08
C SER A 142 -2.02 17.61 7.12
N CYS A 143 -1.59 18.88 7.07
CA CYS A 143 -0.37 19.26 6.38
C CYS A 143 0.29 20.42 7.10
N LYS A 144 1.62 20.42 7.11
CA LYS A 144 2.40 21.60 7.49
C LYS A 144 2.29 22.65 6.39
N SER A 145 2.15 23.92 6.77
CA SER A 145 2.05 25.03 5.81
C SER A 145 3.18 24.98 4.77
N GLU A 146 2.82 25.07 3.48
CA GLU A 146 3.68 24.94 2.29
C GLU A 146 4.02 23.49 1.82
N PHE A 147 3.76 22.48 2.65
CA PHE A 147 4.00 21.05 2.36
C PHE A 147 2.68 20.28 2.19
N ASP A 148 1.80 20.78 1.33
CA ASP A 148 0.49 20.19 1.04
C ASP A 148 0.59 18.94 0.14
N TYR A 149 -0.51 18.19 0.01
CA TYR A 149 -0.63 17.00 -0.83
C TYR A 149 -0.27 17.24 -2.30
N SER A 150 -0.31 18.49 -2.76
CA SER A 150 0.13 18.85 -4.11
C SER A 150 1.62 18.54 -4.33
N LYS A 151 2.45 18.54 -3.28
CA LYS A 151 3.89 18.32 -3.36
C LYS A 151 4.26 16.87 -3.68
N MET A 152 3.56 15.89 -3.10
CA MET A 152 3.80 14.46 -3.42
C MET A 152 3.40 14.04 -4.85
N ARG A 153 2.81 14.96 -5.64
CA ARG A 153 2.38 14.74 -7.03
C ARG A 153 3.21 15.54 -8.05
N GLN A 154 4.24 16.29 -7.63
CA GLN A 154 5.04 17.17 -8.48
C GLN A 154 6.18 16.47 -9.25
N ASP A 155 6.20 15.14 -9.26
CA ASP A 155 7.18 14.31 -9.97
C ASP A 155 8.65 14.70 -9.68
N SER A 156 8.95 14.96 -8.41
CA SER A 156 10.30 15.27 -7.94
C SER A 156 10.59 14.55 -6.61
N PRO A 157 11.78 13.96 -6.41
CA PRO A 157 12.16 13.32 -5.14
C PRO A 157 12.38 14.33 -4.00
N ASN A 158 12.58 15.61 -4.35
CA ASN A 158 12.89 16.68 -3.42
C ASN A 158 11.64 17.38 -2.84
N THR A 159 10.45 17.08 -3.39
CA THR A 159 9.18 17.59 -2.89
C THR A 159 8.46 16.52 -2.10
N TYR A 160 7.85 16.89 -0.98
CA TYR A 160 7.09 15.96 -0.14
C TYR A 160 5.88 16.61 0.52
N TRP A 161 4.87 15.79 0.78
CA TRP A 161 3.85 16.10 1.77
C TRP A 161 4.41 15.85 3.16
N GLN A 162 4.15 16.77 4.09
CA GLN A 162 4.48 16.61 5.50
C GLN A 162 3.20 16.73 6.33
N SER A 163 2.86 15.69 7.08
CA SER A 163 1.76 15.77 8.04
C SER A 163 2.08 16.73 9.18
N ASP A 164 1.05 17.27 9.82
CA ASP A 164 1.19 18.08 11.05
C ASP A 164 -0.04 17.87 11.93
N GLY A 165 -0.10 16.72 12.62
CA GLY A 165 -1.29 16.31 13.34
C GLY A 165 -1.08 15.15 14.29
N ALA A 166 -2.19 14.60 14.80
CA ALA A 166 -2.16 13.37 15.59
C ALA A 166 -2.23 12.15 14.66
N GLN A 167 -1.46 11.11 14.99
CA GLN A 167 -1.54 9.81 14.31
C GLN A 167 -2.90 9.14 14.57
N PRO A 168 -3.39 8.30 13.64
CA PRO A 168 -2.77 7.96 12.35
C PRO A 168 -3.01 9.06 11.29
N HIS A 169 -1.97 9.37 10.52
CA HIS A 169 -2.09 10.27 9.37
C HIS A 169 -2.75 9.54 8.21
N PHE A 170 -3.40 10.26 7.30
CA PHE A 170 -3.99 9.61 6.13
C PHE A 170 -3.98 10.47 4.87
N ILE A 171 -3.95 9.78 3.73
CA ILE A 171 -4.28 10.32 2.41
C ILE A 171 -5.57 9.64 1.95
N LEU A 172 -6.53 10.44 1.52
CA LEU A 172 -7.83 10.03 1.04
C LEU A 172 -7.97 10.40 -0.44
N ILE A 173 -8.26 9.40 -1.26
CA ILE A 173 -8.30 9.47 -2.72
C ILE A 173 -9.70 9.11 -3.15
N LYS A 174 -10.40 10.05 -3.78
CA LYS A 174 -11.81 9.90 -4.18
C LYS A 174 -11.92 9.97 -5.69
N PHE A 175 -12.45 8.93 -6.31
CA PHE A 175 -12.71 8.85 -7.74
C PHE A 175 -14.19 9.11 -8.04
N ALA A 176 -14.46 9.84 -9.13
CA ALA A 176 -15.83 10.09 -9.57
C ALA A 176 -16.55 8.84 -10.14
N LYS A 177 -15.80 7.79 -10.46
CA LYS A 177 -16.27 6.51 -11.00
C LYS A 177 -15.52 5.36 -10.35
N SER A 178 -16.10 4.16 -10.38
CA SER A 178 -15.38 2.95 -9.98
C SER A 178 -14.15 2.78 -10.86
N VAL A 179 -12.99 2.65 -10.23
CA VAL A 179 -11.71 2.39 -10.90
C VAL A 179 -11.17 1.03 -10.48
N ASN A 180 -10.34 0.44 -11.34
CA ASN A 180 -9.60 -0.78 -11.02
C ASN A 180 -8.15 -0.39 -10.75
N ILE A 181 -7.68 -0.59 -9.53
CA ILE A 181 -6.31 -0.28 -9.13
C ILE A 181 -5.53 -1.59 -9.06
N LYS A 182 -4.36 -1.62 -9.70
CA LYS A 182 -3.46 -2.76 -9.64
C LYS A 182 -2.54 -2.69 -8.42
N CYS A 183 -1.92 -1.53 -8.24
CA CYS A 183 -1.05 -1.25 -7.12
C CYS A 183 -0.99 0.25 -6.83
N ILE A 184 -0.54 0.58 -5.62
CA ILE A 184 -0.24 1.95 -5.20
C ILE A 184 1.26 2.02 -4.95
N SER A 185 1.93 2.99 -5.57
CA SER A 185 3.38 3.16 -5.42
C SER A 185 3.65 4.42 -4.61
N LEU A 186 4.48 4.29 -3.57
CA LEU A 186 4.95 5.39 -2.73
C LEU A 186 6.44 5.58 -2.93
N PHE A 187 6.92 6.82 -3.09
CA PHE A 187 8.35 7.10 -3.05
C PHE A 187 8.74 7.52 -1.64
N LEU A 188 9.60 6.71 -1.01
CA LEU A 188 10.08 6.87 0.37
C LEU A 188 11.62 6.83 0.37
N ASN A 189 12.25 7.56 1.28
CA ASN A 189 13.70 7.50 1.43
C ASN A 189 14.10 7.65 2.91
N PHE A 190 14.36 6.51 3.55
CA PHE A 190 14.75 6.46 4.96
C PHE A 190 16.03 7.25 5.26
N ALA A 191 17.02 7.22 4.37
CA ALA A 191 18.30 7.88 4.60
C ALA A 191 18.20 9.40 4.74
N ILE A 192 17.11 10.01 4.24
CA ILE A 192 16.91 11.46 4.27
C ILE A 192 15.78 11.85 5.21
N ASP A 193 14.73 11.03 5.28
CA ASP A 193 13.54 11.31 6.09
C ASP A 193 13.68 10.79 7.52
N GLU A 194 14.56 9.83 7.80
CA GLU A 194 14.79 9.24 9.12
C GLU A 194 13.45 8.92 9.81
N SER A 195 13.17 9.54 10.96
CA SER A 195 11.92 9.39 11.72
C SER A 195 10.64 9.82 10.98
N TYR A 196 10.71 10.60 9.91
CA TYR A 196 9.54 10.95 9.10
C TYR A 196 9.10 9.83 8.15
N THR A 197 9.87 8.74 8.04
CA THR A 197 9.61 7.62 7.14
C THR A 197 8.52 6.71 7.70
N PRO A 198 7.42 6.46 6.99
CA PRO A 198 6.39 5.56 7.47
C PRO A 198 6.89 4.12 7.56
N GLU A 199 6.51 3.44 8.63
CA GLU A 199 6.90 2.05 8.92
C GLU A 199 5.72 1.11 8.69
N HIS A 200 4.55 1.43 9.29
CA HIS A 200 3.32 0.67 9.12
C HIS A 200 2.28 1.47 8.34
N VAL A 201 1.89 0.95 7.18
CA VAL A 201 0.89 1.58 6.30
C VAL A 201 -0.26 0.63 6.04
N VAL A 202 -1.48 1.12 6.24
CA VAL A 202 -2.71 0.38 5.95
C VAL A 202 -3.46 1.04 4.82
N VAL A 203 -3.86 0.25 3.83
CA VAL A 203 -4.75 0.71 2.76
C VAL A 203 -6.16 0.22 3.03
N LEU A 204 -7.10 1.16 3.04
CA LEU A 204 -8.53 0.88 3.08
C LEU A 204 -9.17 1.28 1.75
N ALA A 205 -10.18 0.53 1.32
CA ALA A 205 -10.93 0.82 0.10
C ALA A 205 -12.42 0.56 0.27
N GLY A 206 -13.25 1.29 -0.48
CA GLY A 206 -14.70 1.20 -0.40
C GLY A 206 -15.42 1.96 -1.50
N THR A 207 -16.75 2.02 -1.38
CA THR A 207 -17.60 2.85 -2.25
C THR A 207 -17.81 4.26 -1.68
N GLY A 208 -17.66 4.42 -0.37
CA GLY A 208 -17.72 5.68 0.37
C GLY A 208 -16.91 5.60 1.67
N GLU A 209 -17.05 6.60 2.53
CA GLU A 209 -16.26 6.68 3.78
C GLU A 209 -16.77 5.73 4.88
N HIS A 210 -18.02 5.25 4.76
CA HIS A 210 -18.70 4.44 5.78
C HIS A 210 -18.54 2.92 5.58
N ASP A 211 -18.09 2.48 4.39
CA ASP A 211 -17.88 1.09 4.01
C ASP A 211 -16.41 0.81 3.67
N LEU A 212 -15.49 1.66 4.15
CA LEU A 212 -14.06 1.44 4.02
C LEU A 212 -13.65 0.14 4.71
N LEU A 213 -13.10 -0.79 3.94
CA LEU A 213 -12.53 -2.03 4.43
C LEU A 213 -11.02 -2.00 4.27
N GLU A 214 -10.31 -2.50 5.26
CA GLU A 214 -8.88 -2.75 5.16
C GLU A 214 -8.62 -3.83 4.11
N VAL A 215 -7.80 -3.49 3.12
CA VAL A 215 -7.43 -4.40 2.03
C VAL A 215 -5.99 -4.89 2.16
N VAL A 216 -5.09 -4.06 2.70
CA VAL A 216 -3.66 -4.37 2.82
C VAL A 216 -3.09 -3.69 4.04
N HIS A 217 -2.22 -4.41 4.76
CA HIS A 217 -1.29 -3.86 5.72
C HIS A 217 0.14 -4.09 5.20
N LYS A 218 0.90 -3.02 5.01
CA LYS A 218 2.28 -3.04 4.51
C LYS A 218 3.22 -2.56 5.60
N HIS A 219 4.25 -3.35 5.89
CA HIS A 219 5.38 -2.97 6.72
C HIS A 219 6.56 -2.60 5.82
N PHE A 220 7.23 -1.50 6.14
CA PHE A 220 8.43 -1.01 5.45
C PHE A 220 9.60 -1.02 6.41
N ILE A 221 10.72 -1.61 5.99
CA ILE A 221 11.99 -1.64 6.72
C ILE A 221 12.95 -0.77 5.95
N GLU A 222 13.26 0.41 6.49
CA GLU A 222 14.21 1.40 5.93
C GLU A 222 14.09 1.58 4.40
N PRO A 223 12.88 1.92 3.88
CA PRO A 223 12.63 1.90 2.45
C PRO A 223 13.42 2.99 1.71
N ILE A 224 13.96 2.63 0.54
CA ILE A 224 14.62 3.55 -0.38
C ILE A 224 14.00 3.40 -1.78
N GLY A 225 13.52 4.51 -2.33
CA GLY A 225 12.96 4.57 -3.67
C GLY A 225 11.45 4.27 -3.74
N TRP A 226 11.01 3.81 -4.90
CA TRP A 226 9.60 3.47 -5.15
C TRP A 226 9.21 2.13 -4.53
N GLN A 227 8.23 2.16 -3.65
CA GLN A 227 7.68 1.02 -2.93
C GLN A 227 6.27 0.70 -3.45
N ASN A 228 6.08 -0.50 -3.97
CA ASN A 228 4.80 -0.95 -4.50
C ASN A 228 3.97 -1.66 -3.43
N ILE A 229 2.71 -1.23 -3.28
CA ILE A 229 1.70 -1.85 -2.43
C ILE A 229 0.69 -2.57 -3.33
N GLU A 230 0.71 -3.89 -3.29
CA GLU A 230 -0.21 -4.77 -4.03
C GLU A 230 -1.30 -5.31 -3.10
N PHE A 231 -2.49 -5.60 -3.65
CA PHE A 231 -3.69 -5.89 -2.83
C PHE A 231 -3.94 -7.36 -2.53
N ASP A 232 -3.34 -8.27 -3.27
CA ASP A 232 -3.53 -9.70 -3.10
C ASP A 232 -2.25 -10.42 -3.50
N GLU A 233 -1.52 -10.92 -2.51
CA GLU A 233 -0.28 -11.67 -2.74
C GLU A 233 -0.57 -13.05 -3.35
N SER A 234 -1.77 -13.59 -3.16
CA SER A 234 -2.17 -14.89 -3.69
C SER A 234 -2.59 -14.86 -5.16
N CYS A 235 -2.98 -13.68 -5.65
CA CYS A 235 -3.42 -13.47 -7.02
C CYS A 235 -2.72 -12.24 -7.63
N PRO A 236 -1.59 -12.45 -8.31
CA PRO A 236 -0.83 -11.38 -8.97
C PRO A 236 -1.58 -10.64 -10.08
N ASP A 237 -2.79 -11.06 -10.45
CA ASP A 237 -3.66 -10.39 -11.42
C ASP A 237 -4.89 -9.72 -10.76
N ALA A 238 -5.01 -9.80 -9.43
CA ALA A 238 -6.10 -9.15 -8.72
C ALA A 238 -6.07 -7.63 -8.92
N LEU A 239 -7.27 -7.08 -9.11
CA LEU A 239 -7.51 -5.65 -9.24
C LEU A 239 -8.46 -5.22 -8.13
N LEU A 240 -8.12 -4.13 -7.47
CA LEU A 240 -8.98 -3.51 -6.48
C LEU A 240 -9.97 -2.57 -7.16
N SER A 241 -11.23 -2.99 -7.25
CA SER A 241 -12.32 -2.15 -7.74
C SER A 241 -12.89 -1.30 -6.60
N CYS A 242 -12.73 0.03 -6.67
CA CYS A 242 -13.22 0.94 -5.63
C CYS A 242 -13.54 2.34 -6.19
N TYR A 243 -14.25 3.14 -5.39
CA TYR A 243 -14.44 4.57 -5.63
C TYR A 243 -13.56 5.42 -4.71
N LEU A 244 -13.20 4.88 -3.56
CA LEU A 244 -12.53 5.60 -2.50
C LEU A 244 -11.42 4.72 -1.92
N VAL A 245 -10.22 5.29 -1.82
CA VAL A 245 -9.05 4.67 -1.20
C VAL A 245 -8.57 5.58 -0.07
N LYS A 246 -8.31 5.02 1.10
CA LYS A 246 -7.74 5.71 2.24
C LYS A 246 -6.47 5.00 2.67
N ILE A 247 -5.33 5.65 2.47
CA ILE A 247 -4.03 5.19 2.92
C ILE A 247 -3.80 5.78 4.31
N LYS A 248 -3.64 4.95 5.33
CA LYS A 248 -3.34 5.35 6.71
C LYS A 248 -1.89 5.03 7.03
N PHE A 249 -1.17 6.00 7.56
CA PHE A 249 0.16 5.86 8.10
C PHE A 249 0.00 5.69 9.61
N LEU A 250 0.16 4.46 10.10
CA LEU A 250 -0.11 4.10 11.49
C LEU A 250 1.03 4.52 12.41
N SER A 251 2.26 4.23 11.99
CA SER A 251 3.49 4.59 12.67
C SER A 251 4.59 4.92 11.68
N ASN A 252 5.59 5.64 12.17
CA ASN A 252 6.81 5.96 11.45
C ASN A 252 8.00 5.36 12.20
N HIS A 253 9.12 5.21 11.48
CA HIS A 253 10.38 4.75 12.04
C HIS A 253 10.81 5.65 13.21
N GLN A 254 11.59 5.09 14.15
CA GLN A 254 12.14 5.81 15.29
C GLN A 254 11.06 6.56 16.11
N ASN A 255 9.82 6.03 16.12
CA ASN A 255 8.64 6.65 16.74
C ASN A 255 8.38 8.09 16.29
N GLY A 256 8.69 8.42 15.03
CA GLY A 256 8.47 9.75 14.50
C GLY A 256 7.00 10.15 14.51
N LYS A 257 6.75 11.42 14.81
CA LYS A 257 5.39 11.96 14.98
C LYS A 257 4.70 12.24 13.65
N ASP A 258 5.41 12.86 12.72
CA ASP A 258 4.89 13.35 11.44
C ASP A 258 5.50 12.54 10.29
N CYS A 259 4.78 12.38 9.18
CA CYS A 259 5.15 11.54 8.05
C CYS A 259 5.53 12.37 6.82
N HIS A 260 6.57 11.94 6.10
CA HIS A 260 6.94 12.42 4.78
C HIS A 260 6.56 11.43 3.70
N VAL A 261 5.86 11.91 2.67
CA VAL A 261 5.64 11.15 1.43
C VAL A 261 6.07 12.02 0.27
N ARG A 262 7.13 11.60 -0.42
CA ARG A 262 7.77 12.34 -1.51
C ARG A 262 7.07 12.14 -2.85
N GLY A 263 6.53 10.95 -3.08
CA GLY A 263 5.86 10.61 -4.32
C GLY A 263 4.72 9.62 -4.11
N ILE A 264 3.65 9.76 -4.90
CA ILE A 264 2.57 8.77 -4.94
C ILE A 264 2.00 8.59 -6.35
N LYS A 265 1.85 7.33 -6.76
CA LYS A 265 1.24 6.91 -8.03
C LYS A 265 0.16 5.88 -7.76
N ILE A 266 -0.98 6.02 -8.44
CA ILE A 266 -2.10 5.09 -8.34
C ILE A 266 -2.18 4.36 -9.67
N LEU A 267 -1.68 3.14 -9.72
CA LEU A 267 -1.45 2.43 -10.97
C LEU A 267 -2.64 1.53 -11.31
N SER A 268 -3.09 1.65 -12.56
CA SER A 268 -4.22 0.89 -13.12
C SER A 268 -3.78 0.21 -14.42
N PRO A 269 -4.28 -1.00 -14.73
CA PRO A 269 -4.00 -1.60 -16.04
C PRO A 269 -4.63 -0.75 -17.15
N VAL A 270 -3.94 -0.67 -18.30
CA VAL A 270 -4.48 0.00 -19.49
C VAL A 270 -5.75 -0.72 -19.94
N VAL A 271 -6.89 -0.01 -19.91
CA VAL A 271 -8.12 -0.49 -20.53
C VAL A 271 -7.95 -0.40 -22.04
N LYS A 272 -7.53 -1.50 -22.68
CA LYS A 272 -7.55 -1.62 -24.14
C LYS A 272 -9.00 -1.68 -24.60
N ILE A 273 -9.53 -0.56 -25.09
CA ILE A 273 -10.84 -0.57 -25.77
C ILE A 273 -10.62 -1.28 -27.10
N ILE A 274 -11.05 -2.55 -27.19
CA ILE A 274 -11.10 -3.26 -28.46
C ILE A 274 -12.30 -2.69 -29.22
N ASP A 275 -12.08 -1.67 -30.05
CA ASP A 275 -13.05 -1.31 -31.06
C ASP A 275 -13.23 -2.49 -32.02
N SER A 276 -14.48 -2.85 -32.29
CA SER A 276 -14.87 -3.93 -33.23
C SER A 276 -14.40 -3.70 -34.67
N ASN A 277 -13.67 -2.60 -34.93
CA ASN A 277 -13.05 -2.24 -36.20
C ASN A 277 -11.51 -2.37 -36.22
N ASN A 278 -10.90 -3.12 -35.29
CA ASN A 278 -9.49 -3.55 -35.36
C ASN A 278 -8.49 -2.40 -35.64
N THR A 279 -8.66 -1.28 -34.94
CA THR A 279 -7.68 -0.18 -34.91
C THR A 279 -7.14 -0.10 -33.49
N LEU A 280 -5.86 -0.45 -33.33
CA LEU A 280 -5.12 -0.31 -32.08
C LEU A 280 -4.90 1.19 -31.82
N GLY A 281 -5.90 1.83 -31.21
CA GLY A 281 -5.73 3.14 -30.60
C GLY A 281 -4.97 2.96 -29.30
N ASP A 282 -3.66 3.16 -29.36
CA ASP A 282 -2.80 3.29 -28.18
C ASP A 282 -3.03 4.67 -27.58
N ASP A 283 -4.20 4.89 -26.97
CA ASP A 283 -4.50 6.12 -26.26
C ASP A 283 -5.19 5.84 -24.93
N CYS A 284 -4.56 6.44 -23.94
CA CYS A 284 -4.81 6.43 -22.51
C CYS A 284 -6.28 6.70 -22.16
N VAL A 285 -6.80 5.84 -21.26
CA VAL A 285 -8.05 6.02 -20.51
C VAL A 285 -9.23 6.54 -21.35
N GLY A 286 -9.64 5.75 -22.36
CA GLY A 286 -10.74 6.10 -23.24
C GLY A 286 -12.07 6.38 -22.51
N PHE A 287 -12.89 7.23 -23.13
CA PHE A 287 -14.20 7.63 -22.58
C PHE A 287 -15.10 6.41 -22.36
N THR A 288 -15.53 6.17 -21.11
CA THR A 288 -16.48 5.09 -20.78
C THR A 288 -17.93 5.39 -21.21
N SER A 289 -18.21 6.60 -21.70
CA SER A 289 -19.55 7.02 -22.10
C SER A 289 -19.79 6.71 -23.57
N ASN A 290 -20.81 5.88 -23.85
CA ASN A 290 -21.31 5.62 -25.21
C ASN A 290 -21.67 6.90 -25.98
N ARG A 291 -22.02 7.99 -25.30
CA ARG A 291 -22.30 9.28 -25.94
C ARG A 291 -21.02 9.97 -26.40
N LEU A 292 -19.99 9.99 -25.57
CA LEU A 292 -18.71 10.63 -25.89
C LEU A 292 -17.95 9.84 -26.95
N LEU A 293 -18.01 8.50 -26.91
CA LEU A 293 -17.44 7.63 -27.95
C LEU A 293 -18.09 7.85 -29.33
N ARG A 294 -19.38 8.22 -29.35
CA ARG A 294 -20.10 8.53 -30.60
C ARG A 294 -19.73 9.90 -31.16
N GLU A 295 -19.31 10.83 -30.30
CA GLU A 295 -18.97 12.20 -30.67
C GLU A 295 -17.46 12.40 -30.90
N SER A 296 -16.60 11.49 -30.44
CA SER A 296 -15.13 11.55 -30.61
C SER A 296 -14.66 11.27 -32.04
N THR A 297 -15.51 10.67 -32.88
CA THR A 297 -15.19 10.41 -34.30
C THR A 297 -15.84 11.50 -35.16
N ILE A 298 -15.15 12.64 -35.35
CA ILE A 298 -15.55 13.60 -36.37
C ILE A 298 -15.08 13.03 -37.74
N ARG A 299 -16.04 12.76 -38.63
CA ARG A 299 -15.79 12.42 -40.05
C ARG A 299 -15.72 13.66 -40.91
#